data_AF-A0A3M8D8E2-F1
#
_entry.id   AF-A0A3M8D8E2-F1
#
_cell.length_a   1.000
_cell.length_b   1.000
_cell.length_c   1.000
_cell.angle_alpha   90.00
_cell.angle_beta   90.00
_cell.angle_gamma   90.00
#
_symmetry.space_group_name_H-M   'P 1'
#
loop_
_entity.id
_entity.type
_entity.pdbx_description
1 polymer ?
#
loop_
_entity_poly.entity_id
_entity_poly.type
_entity_poly.pdbx_seq_one_letter_code
_entity_poly.pdbx_strand_id
1 'polypeptide(L)' 'MQNSPALLSVRRGANDSGVHEDFMVGSDQLDIDGELADGTREPLFRQGNWIFST' A
#
# COMPACT_ATOMS: atom_id res chain seq x y z
N MET A 1 -5.51 -15.48 26.77
CA MET A 1 -5.58 -15.82 25.33
C MET A 1 -6.00 -14.65 24.41
N GLN A 2 -6.28 -13.43 24.92
CA GLN A 2 -6.74 -12.29 24.09
C GLN A 2 -5.64 -11.31 23.64
N ASN A 3 -4.37 -11.54 24.01
CA ASN A 3 -3.26 -10.59 23.82
C ASN A 3 -2.18 -11.10 22.84
N SER A 4 -2.53 -11.95 21.87
CA SER A 4 -1.57 -12.40 20.85
C SER A 4 -1.31 -11.28 19.83
N PRO A 5 -0.04 -10.93 19.53
CA PRO A 5 0.30 -9.93 18.52
C PRO A 5 -0.30 -10.22 17.14
N ALA A 6 -0.39 -11.50 16.75
CA ALA A 6 -0.99 -11.90 15.48
C ALA A 6 -2.48 -11.52 15.39
N LEU A 7 -3.24 -11.74 16.48
CA LEU A 7 -4.64 -11.33 16.55
C LEU A 7 -4.82 -9.81 16.54
N LEU A 8 -3.83 -9.07 17.05
CA LEU A 8 -3.84 -7.61 17.00
C LEU A 8 -3.64 -7.09 15.56
N SER A 9 -2.74 -7.70 14.80
CA SER A 9 -2.50 -7.33 13.40
C SER A 9 -3.74 -7.55 12.53
N VAL A 10 -4.41 -8.69 12.67
CA VAL A 10 -5.65 -8.98 11.94
C VAL A 10 -6.76 -8.00 12.32
N ARG A 11 -6.92 -7.67 13.61
CA ARG A 11 -7.87 -6.64 14.07
C ARG A 11 -7.58 -5.25 13.51
N ARG A 12 -6.34 -4.97 13.11
CA ARG A 12 -5.91 -3.70 12.48
C ARG A 12 -5.98 -3.74 10.95
N GLY A 13 -6.47 -4.83 10.36
CA GLY A 13 -6.70 -4.96 8.91
C GLY A 13 -5.59 -5.67 8.12
N ALA A 14 -4.61 -6.29 8.80
CA ALA A 14 -3.64 -7.14 8.10
C ALA A 14 -4.32 -8.40 7.55
N ASN A 15 -3.98 -8.78 6.33
CA ASN A 15 -4.42 -10.03 5.73
C ASN A 15 -3.75 -11.24 6.41
N ASP A 16 -4.50 -12.33 6.63
CA ASP A 16 -4.01 -13.58 7.21
C ASP A 16 -4.33 -14.75 6.26
N SER A 17 -3.28 -15.37 5.73
CA SER A 17 -3.38 -16.40 4.69
C SER A 17 -2.23 -17.40 4.84
N GLY A 18 -2.49 -18.67 4.53
CA GLY A 18 -1.46 -19.72 4.50
C GLY A 18 -0.53 -19.66 3.28
N VAL A 19 -0.83 -18.79 2.31
CA VAL A 19 -0.02 -18.54 1.12
C VAL A 19 0.11 -17.03 0.86
N HIS A 20 1.24 -16.65 0.27
CA HIS A 20 1.54 -15.29 -0.19
C HIS A 20 2.30 -15.40 -1.52
N GLU A 21 1.76 -14.80 -2.58
CA GLU A 21 2.37 -14.81 -3.91
C GLU A 21 2.45 -13.37 -4.41
N ASP A 22 3.68 -12.90 -4.61
CA ASP A 22 3.96 -11.60 -5.18
C ASP A 22 3.85 -11.65 -6.71
N PHE A 23 3.23 -10.63 -7.30
CA PHE A 23 3.21 -10.43 -8.74
C PHE A 23 3.49 -8.97 -9.10
N MET A 24 4.09 -8.75 -10.26
CA MET A 24 4.57 -7.44 -10.68
C MET A 24 3.51 -6.70 -11.49
N VAL A 25 3.32 -5.41 -11.20
CA VAL A 25 2.40 -4.50 -11.91
C VAL A 25 3.07 -3.21 -12.40
N GLY A 26 4.39 -3.07 -12.19
CA GLY A 26 5.14 -1.87 -12.58
C GLY A 26 5.31 -1.72 -14.08
N SER A 27 5.31 -0.47 -14.56
CA SER A 27 5.67 -0.11 -15.93
C SER A 27 6.18 1.34 -15.99
N ASP A 28 6.78 1.73 -17.12
CA ASP A 28 7.14 3.12 -17.45
C ASP A 28 5.91 4.00 -17.78
N GLN A 29 4.71 3.39 -17.82
CA GLN A 29 3.44 4.06 -18.00
C GLN A 29 2.60 4.12 -16.71
N LEU A 30 3.15 3.65 -15.58
CA LEU A 30 2.43 3.59 -14.31
C LEU A 30 2.43 4.95 -13.61
N ASP A 31 1.23 5.42 -13.26
CA ASP A 31 1.02 6.57 -12.38
C ASP A 31 0.41 6.08 -11.04
N ILE A 32 0.88 6.64 -9.92
CA ILE A 32 0.39 6.31 -8.57
C ILE A 32 0.08 7.61 -7.82
N ASP A 33 -1.11 7.68 -7.23
CA ASP A 33 -1.52 8.71 -6.29
C ASP A 33 -1.67 8.12 -4.88
N GLY A 34 -1.20 8.85 -3.87
CA GLY A 34 -1.56 8.61 -2.48
C GLY A 34 -2.84 9.38 -2.15
N GLU A 35 -3.76 8.76 -1.41
CA GLU A 35 -4.98 9.41 -0.92
C GLU A 35 -4.85 9.70 0.58
N LEU A 36 -5.00 10.96 0.97
CA LEU A 36 -5.02 11.41 2.36
C LEU A 36 -6.36 11.06 3.01
N ALA A 37 -6.40 11.12 4.35
CA ALA A 37 -7.61 10.79 5.12
C ALA A 37 -8.81 11.71 4.81
N ASP A 38 -8.56 12.90 4.27
CA ASP A 38 -9.61 13.84 3.84
C ASP A 38 -10.05 13.64 2.37
N GLY A 39 -9.47 12.66 1.67
CA GLY A 39 -9.75 12.35 0.27
C GLY A 39 -8.91 13.15 -0.74
N THR A 40 -8.05 14.07 -0.29
CA THR A 40 -7.08 14.75 -1.15
C THR A 40 -6.09 13.74 -1.73
N ARG A 41 -5.74 13.91 -3.01
CA ARG A 41 -4.78 13.03 -3.69
C ARG A 41 -3.48 13.74 -3.98
N GLU A 42 -2.39 13.10 -3.60
CA GLU A 42 -1.03 13.57 -3.84
C GLU A 42 -0.32 12.63 -4.83
N PRO A 43 0.28 13.17 -5.90
CA PRO A 43 1.02 12.34 -6.84
C PRO A 43 2.27 11.77 -6.17
N LEU A 44 2.51 10.46 -6.34
CA LEU A 44 3.70 9.76 -5.83
C LEU A 44 4.59 9.26 -6.96
N PHE A 45 4.00 8.58 -7.95
CA PHE A 45 4.69 8.15 -9.16
C PHE A 45 4.06 8.77 -10.39
N ARG A 46 4.90 9.16 -11.34
CA ARG A 46 4.50 9.45 -12.72
C ARG A 46 5.45 8.76 -13.68
N GLN A 47 4.90 8.11 -14.71
CA GLN A 47 5.66 7.38 -15.72
C GLN A 47 6.67 6.40 -15.09
N GLY A 48 6.21 5.63 -14.10
CA GLY A 48 7.02 4.63 -13.40
C GLY A 48 8.09 5.17 -12.45
N ASN A 49 8.17 6.48 -12.24
CA ASN A 49 9.21 7.11 -11.41
C ASN A 49 8.61 7.94 -10.28
N TRP A 50 9.34 8.04 -9.17
CA TRP A 50 9.02 8.97 -8.09
C TRP A 50 9.02 10.40 -8.59
N ILE A 51 8.03 11.18 -8.17
CA ILE A 51 8.09 12.63 -8.32
C ILE A 51 8.78 13.24 -7.10
N PHE A 52 9.53 14.33 -7.30
CA PHE A 52 10.07 15.14 -6.22
C PHE A 52 9.24 16.42 -6.11
N SER A 53 8.70 16.72 -4.94
CA SER A 53 8.20 18.07 -4.69
C SER A 53 9.39 18.98 -4.39
N THR A 54 9.49 20.10 -5.11
CA THR A 54 10.39 21.21 -4.78
C THR A 54 9.55 22.37 -4.24
#